data_AF-A0A7J3I8A4-F1
#
_entry.id   AF-A0A7J3I8A4-F1
#
_cell.length_a   1.000
_cell.length_b   1.000
_cell.length_c   1.000
_cell.angle_alpha   90.00
_cell.angle_beta   90.00
_cell.angle_gamma   90.00
#
_symmetry.space_group_name_H-M   'P 1'
#
loop_
_entity.id
_entity.type
_entity.pdbx_description
1 polymer ?
#
loop_
_entity_poly.entity_id
_entity_poly.type
_entity_poly.pdbx_seq_one_letter_code
_entity_poly.pdbx_strand_id
1 'polypeptide(L)'
;MGYNIPPAVLTELKQRIRRYIRAVIPGYLEILNIYSMRIYGKDVLDLFFESPSRVYDILMQHYRDSFTVDFAIVRLFLRPISLTSNNILLEEQLLELIRKRRDGEVLRIIVDSLTSSQP
;
A
#
# COMPACT_ATOMS: atom_id res chain seq x y z
N MET A 1 -17.82 8.59 -4.45
CA MET A 1 -16.85 9.56 -4.99
C MET A 1 -15.51 8.86 -5.04
N GLY A 2 -15.01 8.53 -6.23
CA GLY A 2 -13.69 7.92 -6.38
C GLY A 2 -12.61 8.98 -6.21
N TYR A 3 -11.71 8.80 -5.26
CA TYR A 3 -10.53 9.64 -5.15
C TYR A 3 -9.63 9.36 -6.34
N ASN A 4 -9.36 10.37 -7.15
CA ASN A 4 -8.61 10.21 -8.40
C ASN A 4 -7.18 10.71 -8.18
N ILE A 5 -6.27 9.81 -7.79
CA ILE A 5 -4.84 10.11 -7.83
C ILE A 5 -4.47 10.37 -9.29
N PRO A 6 -3.84 11.50 -9.65
CA PRO A 6 -3.42 11.74 -11.03
C PRO A 6 -2.64 10.55 -11.57
N PRO A 7 -2.95 10.01 -12.77
CA PRO A 7 -2.35 8.76 -13.26
C PRO A 7 -0.82 8.77 -13.27
N ALA A 8 -0.21 9.94 -13.57
CA ALA A 8 1.24 10.12 -13.54
C ALA A 8 1.81 9.97 -12.11
N VAL A 9 1.20 10.64 -11.12
CA VAL A 9 1.59 10.57 -9.71
C VAL A 9 1.44 9.15 -9.17
N LEU A 10 0.32 8.49 -9.50
CA LEU A 10 0.09 7.10 -9.09
C LEU A 10 1.15 6.16 -9.68
N THR A 11 1.49 6.35 -10.95
CA THR A 11 2.51 5.54 -11.63
C THR A 11 3.88 5.73 -10.97
N GLU A 12 4.27 6.97 -10.68
CA GLU A 12 5.52 7.26 -10.01
C GLU A 12 5.56 6.65 -8.60
N LEU A 13 4.48 6.78 -7.83
CA LEU A 13 4.40 6.21 -6.49
C LEU A 13 4.50 4.68 -6.51
N LYS A 14 3.76 4.02 -7.41
CA LYS A 14 3.89 2.56 -7.61
C LYS A 14 5.31 2.15 -7.95
N GLN A 15 6.02 2.92 -8.79
CA GLN A 15 7.43 2.64 -9.10
C GLN A 15 8.34 2.83 -7.88
N ARG A 16 8.12 3.87 -7.06
CA ARG A 16 8.87 4.10 -5.82
C ARG A 16 8.68 2.96 -4.83
N ILE A 17 7.44 2.55 -4.58
CA ILE A 17 7.12 1.39 -3.72
C ILE A 17 7.77 0.13 -4.28
N ARG A 18 7.67 -0.12 -5.60
CA ARG A 18 8.29 -1.29 -6.24
C ARG A 18 9.80 -1.33 -6.05
N ARG A 19 10.50 -0.21 -6.28
CA ARG A 19 11.96 -0.11 -6.07
C ARG A 19 12.31 -0.30 -4.60
N TYR A 20 11.55 0.29 -3.69
CA TYR A 20 11.74 0.16 -2.26
C TYR A 20 11.64 -1.30 -1.81
N ILE A 21 10.53 -1.98 -2.14
CA ILE A 21 10.33 -3.38 -1.72
C ILE A 21 11.41 -4.27 -2.30
N ARG A 22 11.79 -4.10 -3.58
CA ARG A 22 12.86 -4.90 -4.20
C ARG A 22 14.22 -4.70 -3.53
N ALA A 23 14.50 -3.51 -3.00
CA ALA A 23 15.73 -3.25 -2.26
C ALA A 23 15.73 -3.86 -0.86
N VAL A 24 14.56 -3.90 -0.20
CA VAL A 24 14.43 -4.44 1.17
C VAL A 24 14.28 -5.95 1.19
N ILE A 25 13.43 -6.51 0.31
CA ILE A 25 13.14 -7.94 0.20
C ILE A 25 13.01 -8.34 -1.28
N PRO A 26 14.12 -8.71 -1.95
CA PRO A 26 14.09 -9.16 -3.34
C PRO A 26 13.15 -10.35 -3.55
N GLY A 27 12.39 -10.35 -4.65
CA GLY A 27 11.46 -11.44 -5.01
C GLY A 27 10.12 -11.45 -4.27
N TYR A 28 9.95 -10.62 -3.23
CA TYR A 28 8.74 -10.65 -2.40
C TYR A 28 7.50 -10.10 -3.13
N LEU A 29 7.66 -9.08 -3.98
CA LEU A 29 6.56 -8.57 -4.80
C LEU A 29 6.06 -9.62 -5.77
N GLU A 30 6.94 -10.41 -6.36
CA GLU A 30 6.60 -11.46 -7.29
C GLU A 30 5.77 -12.56 -6.59
N ILE A 31 6.09 -12.90 -5.34
CA ILE A 31 5.29 -13.81 -4.52
C ILE A 31 3.90 -13.22 -4.24
N LEU A 32 3.82 -11.97 -3.78
CA LEU A 32 2.54 -11.31 -3.51
C LEU A 32 1.68 -11.17 -4.78
N ASN A 33 2.31 -10.94 -5.93
CA ASN A 33 1.64 -10.88 -7.22
C ASN A 33 1.01 -12.22 -7.60
N ILE A 34 1.64 -13.35 -7.30
CA ILE A 34 1.05 -14.68 -7.52
C ILE A 34 -0.27 -14.81 -6.72
N TYR A 35 -0.27 -14.42 -5.45
CA TYR A 35 -1.48 -14.46 -4.62
C TYR A 35 -2.55 -13.48 -5.11
N SER A 36 -2.16 -12.22 -5.36
CA SER A 36 -3.06 -11.16 -5.81
C SER A 36 -3.70 -11.50 -7.17
N MET A 37 -2.92 -12.03 -8.11
CA MET A 37 -3.45 -12.47 -9.40
C MET A 37 -4.39 -13.66 -9.26
N ARG A 38 -4.05 -14.65 -8.42
CA ARG A 38 -4.88 -15.84 -8.22
C ARG A 38 -6.25 -15.51 -7.61
N ILE A 39 -6.29 -14.56 -6.68
CA ILE A 39 -7.52 -14.26 -5.91
C ILE A 39 -8.33 -13.13 -6.57
N TYR A 40 -7.67 -12.10 -7.09
CA TYR A 40 -8.31 -10.87 -7.57
C TYR A 40 -8.02 -10.53 -9.03
N GLY A 41 -7.14 -11.27 -9.71
CA GLY A 41 -6.78 -11.01 -11.11
C GLY A 41 -6.03 -9.69 -11.34
N LYS A 42 -5.33 -9.17 -10.31
CA LYS A 42 -4.61 -7.88 -10.36
C LYS A 42 -3.20 -7.97 -9.77
N ASP A 43 -2.30 -7.09 -10.24
CA ASP A 43 -0.99 -6.87 -9.60
C ASP A 43 -1.22 -6.33 -8.19
N VAL A 44 -0.35 -6.71 -7.24
CA VAL A 44 -0.55 -6.37 -5.83
C VAL A 44 -0.53 -4.87 -5.58
N LEU A 45 0.25 -4.10 -6.34
CA LEU A 45 0.27 -2.65 -6.20
C LEU A 45 -0.99 -2.04 -6.81
N ASP A 46 -1.49 -2.58 -7.92
CA ASP A 46 -2.78 -2.15 -8.46
C ASP A 46 -3.91 -2.44 -7.47
N LEU A 47 -3.93 -3.63 -6.88
CA LEU A 47 -4.87 -4.01 -5.84
C LEU A 47 -4.74 -3.12 -4.61
N PHE A 48 -3.53 -2.79 -4.16
CA PHE A 48 -3.31 -1.91 -3.03
C PHE A 48 -3.92 -0.53 -3.24
N PHE A 49 -3.76 0.05 -4.44
CA PHE A 49 -4.33 1.38 -4.74
C PHE A 49 -5.81 1.37 -5.11
N GLU A 50 -6.45 0.19 -5.11
CA GLU A 50 -7.89 0.03 -5.29
C GLU A 50 -8.58 -0.34 -3.97
N SER A 51 -8.00 -1.28 -3.24
CA SER A 51 -8.52 -1.82 -1.99
C SER A 51 -7.36 -2.32 -1.12
N PRO A 52 -6.73 -1.43 -0.35
CA PRO A 52 -5.68 -1.77 0.60
C PRO A 52 -6.05 -2.92 1.55
N SER A 53 -7.30 -2.96 2.02
CA SER A 53 -7.79 -4.02 2.90
C SER A 53 -7.76 -5.42 2.27
N ARG A 54 -7.90 -5.54 0.95
CA ARG A 54 -7.74 -6.84 0.26
C ARG A 54 -6.30 -7.33 0.23
N VAL A 55 -5.32 -6.42 0.16
CA VAL A 55 -3.90 -6.78 0.31
C VAL A 55 -3.61 -7.25 1.73
N TYR A 56 -4.21 -6.58 2.73
CA TYR A 56 -4.16 -7.04 4.11
C TYR A 56 -4.73 -8.46 4.26
N ASP A 57 -5.87 -8.75 3.63
CA ASP A 57 -6.48 -10.09 3.65
C ASP A 57 -5.57 -11.16 3.02
N ILE A 58 -4.88 -10.84 1.90
CA ILE A 58 -3.90 -11.75 1.29
C ILE A 58 -2.79 -12.09 2.29
N LEU A 59 -2.23 -11.07 2.93
CA LEU A 59 -1.16 -11.26 3.90
C LEU A 59 -1.66 -12.03 5.13
N MET A 60 -2.89 -11.79 5.58
CA MET A 60 -3.51 -12.54 6.67
C MET A 60 -3.68 -14.02 6.34
N GLN A 61 -4.08 -14.35 5.11
CA GLN A 61 -4.16 -15.74 4.66
C GLN A 61 -2.78 -16.41 4.61
N HIS A 62 -1.75 -15.67 4.22
CA HIS A 62 -0.38 -16.17 4.12
C HIS A 62 0.29 -16.38 5.48
N TYR A 63 0.26 -15.36 6.34
CA TYR A 63 0.97 -15.35 7.62
C TYR A 63 0.16 -15.89 8.80
N ARG A 64 -1.17 -15.79 8.74
CA ARG A 64 -2.10 -16.20 9.83
C ARG A 64 -1.81 -15.55 11.19
N ASP A 65 -1.11 -14.42 11.19
CA ASP A 65 -0.73 -13.67 12.37
C ASP A 65 -0.88 -12.17 12.10
N SER A 66 -1.72 -11.50 12.89
CA SER A 66 -2.02 -10.09 12.68
C SER A 66 -0.82 -9.19 12.90
N PHE A 67 0.07 -9.53 13.84
CA PHE A 67 1.25 -8.72 14.11
C PHE A 67 2.21 -8.71 12.91
N THR A 68 2.47 -9.88 12.33
CA THR A 68 3.29 -10.02 11.12
C THR A 68 2.66 -9.33 9.92
N VAL A 69 1.33 -9.39 9.78
CA VAL A 69 0.61 -8.68 8.71
C VAL A 69 0.70 -7.17 8.86
N ASP A 70 0.45 -6.64 10.06
CA ASP A 70 0.59 -5.22 10.37
C ASP A 70 2.02 -4.75 10.04
N PHE A 71 3.03 -5.50 10.48
CA PHE A 71 4.42 -5.22 10.16
C PHE A 71 4.70 -5.24 8.66
N ALA A 72 4.21 -6.24 7.92
CA ALA A 72 4.40 -6.35 6.47
C ALA A 72 3.73 -5.19 5.72
N ILE A 73 2.50 -4.84 6.06
CA ILE A 73 1.79 -3.70 5.45
C ILE A 73 2.55 -2.40 5.68
N VAL A 74 2.91 -2.13 6.94
CA VAL A 74 3.66 -0.92 7.31
C VAL A 74 4.98 -0.88 6.56
N ARG A 75 5.78 -1.95 6.64
CA ARG A 75 7.13 -1.94 6.10
C ARG A 75 7.16 -1.86 4.58
N LEU A 76 6.25 -2.55 3.90
CA LEU A 76 6.33 -2.72 2.44
C LEU A 76 5.53 -1.67 1.68
N PHE A 77 4.38 -1.24 2.21
CA PHE A 77 3.48 -0.34 1.51
C PHE A 77 3.44 1.05 2.15
N LEU A 78 3.25 1.14 3.47
CA LEU A 78 3.03 2.44 4.12
C LEU A 78 4.33 3.24 4.28
N ARG A 79 5.44 2.58 4.63
CA ARG A 79 6.75 3.21 4.79
C ARG A 79 7.24 3.92 3.53
N PRO A 80 7.23 3.32 2.32
CA PRO A 80 7.62 4.07 1.13
C PRO A 80 6.68 5.24 0.81
N ILE A 81 5.40 5.17 1.19
CA ILE A 81 4.46 6.30 1.05
C ILE A 81 4.83 7.41 2.04
N SER A 82 5.02 7.09 3.32
CA SER A 82 5.38 8.06 4.36
C SER A 82 6.70 8.79 4.07
N LEU A 83 7.68 8.06 3.53
CA LEU A 83 8.95 8.62 3.04
C LEU A 83 8.75 9.52 1.83
N THR A 84 7.81 9.20 0.94
CA THR A 84 7.52 10.03 -0.25
C THR A 84 6.78 11.31 0.13
N SER A 85 5.87 11.26 1.09
CA SER A 85 5.11 12.43 1.58
C SER A 85 5.79 13.18 2.73
N ASN A 86 7.01 12.78 3.11
CA ASN A 86 7.75 13.30 4.28
C ASN A 86 6.89 13.39 5.57
N ASN A 87 6.01 12.40 5.79
CA ASN A 87 5.09 12.36 6.92
C ASN A 87 5.14 11.00 7.60
N ILE A 88 5.96 10.88 8.66
CA ILE A 88 6.20 9.61 9.37
C ILE A 88 4.97 9.14 10.15
N LEU A 89 4.11 10.06 10.59
CA LEU A 89 2.90 9.74 11.37
C LEU A 89 1.80 9.10 10.50
N LEU A 90 1.97 9.12 9.18
CA LEU A 90 1.01 8.57 8.22
C LEU A 90 0.85 7.04 8.35
N GLU A 91 1.90 6.34 8.77
CA GLU A 91 1.91 4.86 8.79
C GLU A 91 0.86 4.27 9.74
N GLU A 92 0.79 4.77 10.98
CA GLU A 92 -0.16 4.28 11.98
C GLU A 92 -1.61 4.61 11.59
N GLN A 93 -1.85 5.84 11.13
CA GLN A 93 -3.16 6.28 10.68
C GLN A 93 -3.68 5.42 9.51
N LEU A 94 -2.83 5.17 8.51
CA LEU A 94 -3.21 4.36 7.36
C LEU A 94 -3.45 2.90 7.76
N LEU A 95 -2.60 2.31 8.61
CA LEU A 95 -2.78 0.94 9.07
C LEU A 95 -4.13 0.76 9.79
N GLU A 96 -4.48 1.67 10.70
CA GLU A 96 -5.76 1.64 11.40
C GLU A 96 -6.96 1.68 10.44
N LEU A 97 -6.89 2.50 9.39
CA LEU A 97 -7.95 2.59 8.39
C LEU A 97 -8.04 1.32 7.53
N ILE A 98 -6.89 0.73 7.17
CA ILE A 98 -6.83 -0.55 6.44
C ILE A 98 -7.50 -1.65 7.26
N ARG A 99 -7.18 -1.76 8.56
CA ARG A 99 -7.80 -2.73 9.47
C ARG A 99 -9.31 -2.54 9.60
N LYS A 100 -9.77 -1.29 9.57
CA LYS A 100 -11.20 -0.93 9.58
C LYS A 100 -11.87 -1.03 8.20
N ARG A 101 -11.14 -1.51 7.17
CA ARG A 101 -11.60 -1.63 5.77
C ARG A 101 -12.10 -0.31 5.19
N ARG A 102 -11.56 0.82 5.65
CA ARG A 102 -11.90 2.17 5.18
C ARG A 102 -11.03 2.57 3.98
N ASP A 103 -11.06 1.74 2.94
CA ASP A 103 -10.17 1.86 1.78
C ASP A 103 -10.26 3.25 1.11
N GLY A 104 -11.46 3.82 0.99
CA GLY A 104 -11.63 5.16 0.43
C GLY A 104 -10.93 6.25 1.24
N GLU A 105 -10.92 6.15 2.57
CA GLU A 105 -10.21 7.11 3.43
C GLU A 105 -8.70 6.94 3.34
N VAL A 106 -8.22 5.69 3.23
CA VAL A 106 -6.80 5.39 2.99
C VAL A 106 -6.32 6.08 1.72
N LEU A 107 -7.03 5.89 0.61
CA LEU A 107 -6.66 6.48 -0.68
C LEU A 107 -6.73 8.01 -0.63
N ARG A 108 -7.73 8.59 0.05
CA ARG A 108 -7.81 10.04 0.26
C ARG A 108 -6.58 10.57 1.00
N ILE A 109 -6.21 9.97 2.12
CA ILE A 109 -5.07 10.44 2.93
C ILE A 109 -3.76 10.33 2.15
N ILE A 110 -3.60 9.29 1.33
CA ILE A 110 -2.44 9.16 0.44
C ILE A 110 -2.42 10.29 -0.61
N VAL A 111 -3.57 10.64 -1.21
CA VAL A 111 -3.64 11.77 -2.15
C VAL A 111 -3.24 13.07 -1.46
N ASP A 112 -3.90 13.37 -0.33
CA ASP A 112 -3.74 14.62 0.39
C ASP A 112 -2.30 14.81 0.90
N SER A 113 -1.65 13.72 1.33
CA SER A 113 -0.27 13.76 1.80
C SER A 113 0.71 14.04 0.67
N LEU A 114 0.45 13.55 -0.55
CA LEU A 114 1.32 13.77 -1.71
C LEU A 114 1.15 15.18 -2.31
N THR A 115 -0.05 15.75 -2.26
CA THR A 115 -0.30 17.12 -2.74
C THR A 115 0.22 18.18 -1.77
N SER A 116 0.23 17.89 -0.46
CA SER A 116 0.72 18.82 0.56
C SER A 116 2.25 18.91 0.63
N SER A 117 2.97 17.98 -0.02
CA SER A 117 4.43 17.94 -0.08
C SER A 117 5.04 18.67 -1.28
N GLN A 118 4.23 19.25 -2.19
CA GLN A 118 4.75 20.08 -3.28
C GLN A 118 4.85 21.55 -2.83
N PRO A 119 6.05 22.16 -2.80
CA PRO A 119 6.23 23.58 -2.50
C PRO A 119 5.71 24.49 -3.63
#